data_AF-A0A2P9H252-F1
#
_entry.id   AF-A0A2P9H252-F1
#
_cell.length_a   1.000
_cell.length_b   1.000
_cell.length_c   1.000
_cell.angle_alpha   90.00
_cell.angle_beta   90.00
_cell.angle_gamma   90.00
#
_symmetry.space_group_name_H-M   'P 1'
#
loop_
_entity.id
_entity.type
_entity.pdbx_description
1 polymer ?
#
loop_
_entity_poly.entity_id
_entity_poly.type
_entity_poly.pdbx_seq_one_letter_code
_entity_poly.pdbx_strand_id
1 'polypeptide(L)'
;MRGCLPIPAIYTDQDFEHACPANYVAVEPGLNPFKLKIWAMARSPYEKTLFLDTDTWILKSVEPIFALLDEGYEWCIAPRPDFTLVNGALTLLAYQHATDDNTGVIAFRKSPAVSRLFDRWHSAICNQDETQILPGTYCDQWYFNAKVKGSPEYSALRKLTLNPKEWNLRSFALRKAIADGAIAETRILHTRPYESRAYCQIELFSLLNSRLGFTV
;
A
#
# COMPACT_ATOMS: atom_id res chain seq x y z
N MET A 1 -26.26 10.09 -10.01
CA MET A 1 -25.09 10.98 -9.81
C MET A 1 -23.90 10.33 -10.50
N ARG A 2 -23.23 11.00 -11.45
CA ARG A 2 -21.96 10.51 -11.98
C ARG A 2 -20.93 10.71 -10.87
N GLY A 3 -20.47 9.62 -10.25
CA GLY A 3 -19.43 9.67 -9.23
C GLY A 3 -18.19 10.35 -9.81
N CYS A 4 -17.59 11.27 -9.06
CA CYS A 4 -16.32 11.87 -9.43
C CYS A 4 -15.27 10.75 -9.36
N LEU A 5 -14.71 10.33 -10.50
CA LEU A 5 -13.64 9.33 -10.51
C LEU A 5 -12.43 9.92 -9.76
N PRO A 6 -11.73 9.14 -8.92
CA PRO A 6 -10.51 9.61 -8.29
C PRO A 6 -9.50 9.99 -9.38
N ILE A 7 -8.84 11.14 -9.21
CA ILE A 7 -7.81 11.60 -10.14
C ILE A 7 -6.47 10.97 -9.70
N PRO A 8 -5.87 10.06 -10.47
CA PRO A 8 -4.59 9.47 -10.11
C PRO A 8 -3.50 10.55 -10.13
N ALA A 9 -2.57 10.47 -9.17
CA ALA A 9 -1.31 11.21 -9.22
C ALA A 9 -0.14 10.21 -9.22
N ILE A 10 0.77 10.39 -10.17
CA ILE A 10 1.96 9.55 -10.31
C ILE A 10 3.18 10.41 -10.06
N TYR A 11 3.99 10.00 -9.09
CA TYR A 11 5.28 10.63 -8.78
C TYR A 11 6.37 9.83 -9.48
N THR A 12 7.08 10.45 -10.42
CA THR A 12 8.04 9.75 -11.28
C THR A 12 9.16 10.68 -11.75
N ASP A 13 10.35 10.10 -11.94
CA ASP A 13 11.52 10.71 -12.54
C ASP A 13 11.61 10.46 -14.05
N GLN A 14 10.61 9.79 -14.63
CA GLN A 14 10.52 9.50 -16.06
C GLN A 14 9.61 10.50 -16.76
N ASP A 15 10.02 10.92 -17.96
CA ASP A 15 9.15 11.65 -18.87
C ASP A 15 8.11 10.70 -19.46
N PHE A 16 6.85 11.10 -19.42
CA PHE A 16 5.74 10.34 -20.02
C PHE A 16 5.14 11.12 -21.20
N GLU A 17 5.23 10.54 -22.40
CA GLU A 17 4.69 11.14 -23.63
C GLU A 17 3.19 10.83 -23.85
N HIS A 18 2.56 10.00 -23.02
CA HIS A 18 1.20 9.51 -23.25
C HIS A 18 0.16 10.18 -22.36
N ALA A 19 -1.01 10.48 -22.93
CA ALA A 19 -2.17 11.07 -22.28
C ALA A 19 -2.88 10.07 -21.35
N CYS A 20 -2.23 9.65 -20.26
CA CYS A 20 -2.95 9.09 -19.13
C CYS A 20 -3.69 10.25 -18.43
N PRO A 21 -4.95 10.11 -18.01
CA PRO A 21 -5.63 11.10 -17.18
C PRO A 21 -5.08 11.07 -15.74
N ALA A 22 -3.77 11.29 -15.59
CA ALA A 22 -3.06 11.32 -14.33
C ALA A 22 -2.31 12.65 -14.18
N ASN A 23 -2.26 13.15 -12.95
CA ASN A 23 -1.38 14.25 -12.60
C ASN A 23 0.02 13.69 -12.38
N TYR A 24 0.97 14.06 -13.23
CA TYR A 24 2.37 13.70 -13.06
C TYR A 24 3.07 14.74 -12.21
N VAL A 25 3.75 14.29 -11.17
CA VAL A 25 4.59 15.13 -10.32
C VAL A 25 6.03 14.67 -10.49
N ALA A 26 6.86 15.53 -11.09
CA ALA A 26 8.28 15.28 -11.22
C ALA A 26 8.93 15.16 -9.84
N VAL A 27 9.83 14.21 -9.69
CA VAL A 27 10.63 14.01 -8.48
C VAL A 27 12.11 14.12 -8.82
N GLU A 28 12.91 14.53 -7.84
CA GLU A 28 14.36 14.57 -8.03
C GLU A 28 14.90 13.15 -8.27
N PRO A 29 15.68 12.94 -9.34
CA PRO A 29 16.34 11.66 -9.59
C PRO A 29 17.25 11.27 -8.42
N GLY A 30 17.32 9.97 -8.12
CA GLY A 30 18.22 9.44 -7.09
C GLY A 30 17.70 9.51 -5.65
N LEU A 31 16.49 10.01 -5.42
CA LEU A 31 15.84 9.86 -4.11
C LEU A 31 15.61 8.38 -3.79
N ASN A 32 16.02 7.95 -2.59
CA ASN A 32 15.74 6.60 -2.11
C ASN A 32 14.21 6.32 -2.17
N PRO A 33 13.74 5.24 -2.81
CA PRO A 33 12.31 4.98 -3.02
C PRO A 33 11.48 4.95 -1.73
N PHE A 34 12.07 4.48 -0.62
CA PHE A 34 11.38 4.40 0.67
C PHE A 34 11.20 5.78 1.31
N LYS A 35 12.16 6.69 1.11
CA LYS A 35 12.03 8.11 1.52
C LYS A 35 11.05 8.84 0.61
N LEU A 36 11.15 8.61 -0.70
CA LEU A 36 10.29 9.21 -1.72
C LEU A 36 8.82 8.91 -1.46
N LYS A 37 8.48 7.66 -1.11
CA LYS A 37 7.11 7.25 -0.78
C LYS A 37 6.47 8.15 0.29
N ILE A 38 7.18 8.40 1.39
CA ILE A 38 6.67 9.24 2.49
C ILE A 38 6.56 10.69 2.03
N TRP A 39 7.58 11.18 1.32
CA TRP A 39 7.61 12.53 0.75
C TRP A 39 6.42 12.79 -0.18
N ALA A 40 6.08 11.82 -1.04
CA ALA A 40 4.99 11.89 -2.01
C ALA A 40 3.63 11.86 -1.33
N MET A 41 3.43 10.95 -0.36
CA MET A 41 2.18 10.92 0.44
C MET A 41 1.94 12.24 1.17
N ALA A 42 2.96 12.81 1.80
CA ALA A 42 2.88 14.09 2.51
C ALA A 42 2.49 15.27 1.59
N ARG A 43 2.85 15.19 0.31
CA ARG A 43 2.62 16.24 -0.71
C ARG A 43 1.43 15.98 -1.61
N SER A 44 0.67 14.92 -1.38
CA SER A 44 -0.58 14.68 -2.11
C SER A 44 -1.38 15.98 -2.21
N PRO A 45 -1.82 16.44 -3.39
CA PRO A 45 -2.59 17.68 -3.51
C PRO A 45 -4.02 17.52 -3.01
N TYR A 46 -4.49 16.29 -2.85
CA TYR A 46 -5.89 15.97 -2.57
C TYR A 46 -6.24 16.02 -1.09
N GLU A 47 -7.48 16.41 -0.79
CA GLU A 47 -8.03 16.38 0.57
C GLU A 47 -8.16 14.94 1.10
N LYS A 48 -8.52 13.99 0.23
CA LYS A 48 -8.59 12.54 0.51
C LYS A 48 -7.69 11.81 -0.47
N THR A 49 -6.85 10.93 0.03
CA THR A 49 -5.84 10.22 -0.77
C THR A 49 -5.89 8.73 -0.47
N LEU A 50 -5.87 7.91 -1.52
CA LEU A 50 -5.50 6.50 -1.45
C LEU A 50 -4.10 6.35 -2.05
N PHE A 51 -3.12 6.08 -1.20
CA PHE A 51 -1.77 5.71 -1.63
C PHE A 51 -1.71 4.20 -1.90
N LEU A 52 -1.04 3.84 -2.99
CA LEU A 52 -0.79 2.47 -3.42
C LEU A 52 0.69 2.31 -3.79
N ASP A 53 1.33 1.23 -3.33
CA ASP A 53 2.61 0.79 -3.90
C ASP A 53 2.42 0.43 -5.39
N THR A 54 3.47 0.58 -6.19
CA THR A 54 3.42 0.41 -7.65
C THR A 54 3.28 -1.04 -8.10
N ASP A 55 3.44 -2.00 -7.19
CA ASP A 55 3.23 -3.44 -7.39
C ASP A 55 1.86 -3.90 -6.86
N THR A 56 0.88 -3.01 -6.88
CA THR A 56 -0.52 -3.31 -6.57
C THR A 56 -1.37 -3.41 -7.84
N TRP A 57 -2.41 -4.23 -7.75
CA TRP A 57 -3.40 -4.48 -8.80
C TRP A 57 -4.79 -4.23 -8.24
N ILE A 58 -5.54 -3.33 -8.87
CA ILE A 58 -6.92 -3.02 -8.50
C ILE A 58 -7.84 -4.02 -9.21
N LEU A 59 -8.47 -4.92 -8.44
CA LEU A 59 -9.36 -5.96 -8.95
C LEU A 59 -10.85 -5.56 -8.87
N LYS A 60 -11.21 -4.61 -8.00
CA LYS A 60 -12.58 -4.08 -7.84
C LYS A 60 -12.52 -2.58 -7.53
N SER A 61 -13.68 -1.90 -7.59
CA SER A 61 -13.78 -0.48 -7.22
C SER A 61 -13.18 -0.20 -5.84
N VAL A 62 -12.37 0.85 -5.75
CA VAL A 62 -11.79 1.36 -4.50
C VAL A 62 -12.61 2.50 -3.90
N GLU A 63 -13.68 2.95 -4.56
CA GLU A 63 -14.56 4.04 -4.09
C GLU A 63 -15.01 3.89 -2.63
N PRO A 64 -15.35 2.68 -2.11
CA PRO A 64 -15.78 2.54 -0.73
C PRO A 64 -14.76 3.02 0.32
N ILE A 65 -13.46 3.06 0.01
CA ILE A 65 -12.47 3.57 0.96
C ILE A 65 -12.62 5.07 1.21
N PHE A 66 -13.11 5.82 0.21
CA PHE A 66 -13.32 7.26 0.33
C PHE A 66 -14.56 7.58 1.17
N ALA A 67 -15.56 6.70 1.19
CA ALA A 67 -16.70 6.81 2.10
C ALA A 67 -16.25 6.73 3.57
N LEU A 68 -15.28 5.87 3.89
CA LEU A 68 -14.70 5.79 5.23
C LEU A 68 -14.03 7.12 5.63
N LEU A 69 -13.31 7.75 4.70
CA LEU A 69 -12.71 9.07 4.95
C LEU A 69 -13.78 10.17 5.14
N ASP A 70 -14.92 10.06 4.46
CA ASP A 70 -16.08 10.96 4.61
C ASP A 70 -16.79 10.78 5.95
N GLU A 71 -16.85 9.55 6.47
CA GLU A 71 -17.35 9.24 7.83
C GLU A 71 -16.47 9.82 8.94
N GLY A 72 -15.32 10.40 8.58
CA GLY A 72 -14.40 11.09 9.48
C GLY A 72 -13.23 10.24 9.97
N TYR A 73 -12.97 9.07 9.38
CA TYR A 73 -11.69 8.40 9.59
C TYR A 73 -10.56 9.22 8.94
N GLU A 74 -9.46 9.39 9.67
CA GLU A 74 -8.29 10.14 9.24
C GLU A 74 -7.23 9.28 8.57
N TRP A 75 -7.17 8.00 8.96
CA TRP A 75 -6.13 7.07 8.55
C TRP A 75 -6.67 5.64 8.51
N CYS A 76 -6.64 5.02 7.33
CA CYS A 76 -7.04 3.65 7.10
C CYS A 76 -5.86 2.86 6.55
N ILE A 77 -5.49 1.77 7.21
CA ILE A 77 -4.33 0.95 6.84
C ILE A 77 -4.63 -0.53 7.10
N ALA A 78 -4.06 -1.41 6.27
CA ALA A 78 -4.18 -2.85 6.46
C ALA A 78 -3.01 -3.40 7.28
N PRO A 79 -3.25 -4.40 8.16
CA PRO A 79 -2.17 -5.09 8.83
C PRO A 79 -1.28 -5.78 7.80
N ARG A 80 0.03 -5.87 8.05
CA ARG A 80 0.84 -6.83 7.29
C ARG A 80 0.39 -8.24 7.67
N PRO A 81 0.37 -9.19 6.75
CA PRO A 81 0.16 -10.60 7.09
C PRO A 81 1.32 -11.18 7.89
N ASP A 82 1.03 -12.28 8.58
CA ASP A 82 1.99 -13.05 9.35
C ASP A 82 2.46 -14.27 8.54
N PHE A 83 3.76 -14.51 8.54
CA PHE A 83 4.38 -15.58 7.76
C PHE A 83 5.65 -16.08 8.41
N THR A 84 6.03 -17.30 8.05
CA THR A 84 7.30 -17.90 8.43
C THR A 84 7.99 -18.51 7.22
N LEU A 85 9.30 -18.77 7.32
CA LEU A 85 10.06 -19.49 6.31
C LEU A 85 10.13 -20.97 6.70
N VAL A 86 9.52 -21.83 5.90
CA VAL A 86 9.61 -23.29 6.04
C VAL A 86 10.34 -23.84 4.83
N ASN A 87 11.53 -24.42 5.03
CA ASN A 87 12.37 -24.98 3.96
C ASN A 87 12.65 -23.97 2.82
N GLY A 88 12.88 -22.70 3.16
CA GLY A 88 13.12 -21.63 2.19
C GLY A 88 11.87 -21.09 1.49
N ALA A 89 10.68 -21.60 1.79
CA ALA A 89 9.42 -21.11 1.25
C ALA A 89 8.62 -20.30 2.29
N LEU A 90 8.05 -19.17 1.85
CA LEU A 90 7.16 -18.36 2.68
C LEU A 90 5.84 -19.10 2.91
N THR A 91 5.52 -19.36 4.17
CA THR A 91 4.26 -19.97 4.60
C THR A 91 3.45 -18.96 5.39
N LEU A 92 2.23 -18.69 4.92
CA LEU A 92 1.30 -17.81 5.63
C LEU A 92 0.84 -18.47 6.94
N LEU A 93 1.00 -17.74 8.05
CA LEU A 93 0.47 -18.13 9.36
C LEU A 93 -0.91 -17.51 9.59
N ALA A 94 -1.05 -16.22 9.29
CA ALA A 94 -2.30 -15.49 9.39
C ALA A 94 -2.36 -14.36 8.36
N TYR A 95 -3.57 -13.98 7.95
CA TYR A 95 -3.76 -12.82 7.06
C TYR A 95 -3.40 -11.49 7.73
N GLN A 96 -3.31 -11.47 9.06
CA GLN A 96 -3.00 -10.28 9.84
C GLN A 96 -1.95 -10.61 10.91
N HIS A 97 -0.90 -9.80 10.96
CA HIS A 97 0.04 -9.74 12.07
C HIS A 97 -0.64 -9.03 13.24
N ALA A 98 -0.32 -9.43 14.47
CA ALA A 98 -0.99 -8.93 15.67
C ALA A 98 -0.81 -7.42 15.86
N THR A 99 0.36 -6.91 15.49
CA THR A 99 0.70 -5.52 15.72
C THR A 99 0.96 -4.76 14.43
N ASP A 100 1.52 -5.38 13.41
CA ASP A 100 2.24 -4.61 12.41
C ASP A 100 1.37 -4.33 11.20
N ASP A 101 1.54 -3.13 10.66
CA ASP A 101 0.82 -2.65 9.49
C ASP A 101 1.67 -2.75 8.23
N ASN A 102 1.00 -2.96 7.10
CA ASN A 102 1.60 -2.84 5.78
C ASN A 102 1.37 -1.44 5.22
N THR A 103 2.43 -0.77 4.80
CA THR A 103 2.37 0.61 4.31
C THR A 103 2.07 0.71 2.83
N GLY A 104 1.82 -0.39 2.13
CA GLY A 104 1.61 -0.39 0.68
C GLY A 104 0.22 -0.01 0.22
N VAL A 105 -0.75 0.03 1.15
CA VAL A 105 -2.08 0.58 0.90
C VAL A 105 -2.46 1.41 2.12
N ILE A 106 -2.56 2.73 1.92
CA ILE A 106 -2.91 3.68 2.97
C ILE A 106 -3.93 4.64 2.41
N ALA A 107 -5.08 4.76 3.05
CA ALA A 107 -6.01 5.86 2.77
C ALA A 107 -5.97 6.87 3.90
N PHE A 108 -5.91 8.15 3.56
CA PHE A 108 -5.88 9.22 4.54
C PHE A 108 -6.60 10.47 4.03
N ARG A 109 -7.05 11.29 4.97
CA ARG A 109 -7.49 12.66 4.68
C ARG A 109 -6.48 13.64 5.24
N LYS A 110 -6.34 14.80 4.60
CA LYS A 110 -5.50 15.87 5.12
C LYS A 110 -6.05 16.36 6.45
N SER A 111 -5.17 16.45 7.42
CA SER A 111 -5.44 17.12 8.69
C SER A 111 -4.11 17.55 9.31
N PRO A 112 -4.12 18.48 10.29
CA PRO A 112 -2.91 18.83 11.02
C PRO A 112 -2.26 17.61 11.71
N ALA A 113 -3.06 16.63 12.16
CA ALA A 113 -2.54 15.43 12.80
C ALA A 113 -1.86 14.49 11.80
N VAL A 114 -2.47 14.26 10.63
CA VAL A 114 -1.88 13.46 9.55
C VAL A 114 -0.60 14.13 9.01
N SER A 115 -0.57 15.45 8.90
CA SER A 115 0.63 16.19 8.47
C SER A 115 1.79 15.97 9.43
N ARG A 116 1.54 16.13 10.75
CA ARG A 116 2.55 15.84 11.78
C ARG A 116 3.00 14.38 11.80
N LEU A 117 2.09 13.45 11.48
CA LEU A 117 2.44 12.03 11.35
C LEU A 117 3.46 11.83 10.21
N PHE A 118 3.22 12.44 9.05
CA PHE A 118 4.16 12.37 7.92
C PHE A 118 5.49 13.05 8.24
N ASP A 119 5.49 14.20 8.89
CA ASP A 119 6.72 14.87 9.33
C ASP A 119 7.55 13.98 10.25
N ARG A 120 6.89 13.29 11.18
CA ARG A 120 7.53 12.34 12.08
C ARG A 120 8.06 11.12 11.34
N TRP A 121 7.28 10.55 10.43
CA TRP A 121 7.69 9.40 9.64
C TRP A 121 8.89 9.72 8.75
N HIS A 122 8.84 10.87 8.07
CA HIS A 122 9.93 11.38 7.25
C HIS A 122 11.19 11.61 8.10
N SER A 123 11.05 12.28 9.24
CA SER A 123 12.19 12.51 10.17
C SER A 123 12.80 11.21 10.69
N ALA A 124 11.99 10.16 10.89
CA ALA A 124 12.46 8.87 11.37
C ALA A 124 13.33 8.15 10.33
N ILE A 125 12.98 8.21 9.03
CA ILE A 125 13.73 7.53 7.97
C ILE A 125 14.85 8.38 7.35
N CYS A 126 14.72 9.70 7.32
CA CYS A 126 15.68 10.55 6.59
C CYS A 126 17.07 10.56 7.23
N ASN A 127 17.15 10.31 8.53
CA ASN A 127 18.42 10.17 9.26
C ASN A 127 19.10 8.80 9.06
N GLN A 128 18.44 7.87 8.36
CA GLN A 128 18.97 6.54 8.10
C GLN A 128 19.91 6.58 6.88
N ASP A 129 21.06 5.93 7.04
CA ASP A 129 21.98 5.62 5.95
C ASP A 129 21.25 4.80 4.89
N GLU A 130 21.22 5.31 3.67
CA GLU A 130 20.49 4.74 2.54
C GLU A 130 21.01 3.37 2.13
N THR A 131 22.29 3.08 2.39
CA THR A 131 22.89 1.78 2.10
C THR A 131 22.33 0.66 2.98
N GLN A 132 21.68 1.02 4.09
CA GLN A 132 21.07 0.07 5.03
C GLN A 132 19.56 -0.07 4.80
N ILE A 133 18.96 0.77 3.95
CA ILE A 133 17.52 0.73 3.66
C ILE A 133 17.26 -0.31 2.58
N LEU A 134 16.77 -1.47 2.98
CA LEU A 134 16.47 -2.60 2.08
C LEU A 134 14.99 -3.01 2.21
N PRO A 135 14.40 -3.65 1.19
CA PRO A 135 13.07 -4.25 1.32
C PRO A 135 12.98 -5.15 2.56
N GLY A 136 12.11 -4.79 3.51
CA GLY A 136 11.91 -5.55 4.75
C GLY A 136 12.93 -5.28 5.86
N THR A 137 13.94 -4.44 5.66
CA THR A 137 14.96 -4.09 6.68
C THR A 137 15.21 -2.59 6.68
N TYR A 138 14.88 -1.92 7.78
CA TYR A 138 14.98 -0.45 7.90
C TYR A 138 14.26 0.33 6.77
N CYS A 139 13.28 -0.26 6.10
CA CYS A 139 12.44 0.41 5.09
C CYS A 139 11.36 1.30 5.72
N ASP A 140 10.59 1.98 4.87
CA ASP A 140 9.45 2.82 5.26
C ASP A 140 8.49 2.11 6.23
N GLN A 141 8.12 0.86 5.92
CA GLN A 141 7.23 0.04 6.75
C GLN A 141 7.84 -0.27 8.12
N TRP A 142 9.14 -0.54 8.16
CA TRP A 142 9.83 -0.81 9.42
C TRP A 142 9.79 0.43 10.32
N TYR A 143 10.15 1.61 9.78
CA TYR A 143 10.10 2.86 10.52
C TYR A 143 8.69 3.24 10.96
N PHE A 144 7.69 3.00 10.11
CA PHE A 144 6.29 3.21 10.46
C PHE A 144 5.92 2.41 11.72
N ASN A 145 6.15 1.09 11.68
CA ASN A 145 5.80 0.22 12.79
C ASN A 145 6.64 0.48 14.05
N ALA A 146 7.94 0.71 13.89
CA ALA A 146 8.88 0.83 15.02
C ALA A 146 8.89 2.22 15.68
N LYS A 147 8.62 3.29 14.92
CA LYS A 147 8.83 4.68 15.38
C LYS A 147 7.60 5.58 15.28
N VAL A 148 6.69 5.30 14.34
CA VAL A 148 5.53 6.17 14.08
C VAL A 148 4.29 5.65 14.80
N LYS A 149 4.03 4.35 14.75
CA LYS A 149 2.78 3.78 15.29
C LYS A 149 2.61 3.96 16.81
N GLY A 150 3.72 4.04 17.55
CA GLY A 150 3.71 4.32 18.99
C GLY A 150 3.66 5.81 19.35
N SER A 151 3.54 6.72 18.38
CA SER A 151 3.64 8.15 18.62
C SER A 151 2.33 8.79 19.08
N PRO A 152 2.39 9.95 19.76
CA PRO A 152 1.20 10.73 20.09
C PRO A 152 0.42 11.16 18.84
N GLU A 153 1.13 11.52 17.77
CA GLU A 153 0.52 11.91 16.49
C GLU A 153 -0.31 10.76 15.93
N TYR A 154 0.22 9.52 15.90
CA TYR A 154 -0.55 8.37 15.43
C TYR A 154 -1.72 8.06 16.35
N SER A 155 -1.50 8.13 17.66
CA SER A 155 -2.52 7.81 18.67
C SER A 155 -3.73 8.75 18.60
N ALA A 156 -3.49 10.03 18.29
CA ALA A 156 -4.52 11.06 18.18
C ALA A 156 -5.46 10.90 16.97
N LEU A 157 -5.04 10.16 15.92
CA LEU A 157 -5.83 10.00 14.71
C LEU A 157 -7.09 9.15 14.95
N ARG A 158 -8.20 9.50 14.31
CA ARG A 158 -9.31 8.55 14.14
C ARG A 158 -8.94 7.51 13.08
N LYS A 159 -8.59 6.31 13.50
CA LYS A 159 -8.03 5.26 12.64
C LYS A 159 -9.04 4.14 12.33
N LEU A 160 -8.85 3.47 11.20
CA LEU A 160 -9.53 2.22 10.86
C LEU A 160 -8.52 1.18 10.35
N THR A 161 -8.60 -0.03 10.89
CA THR A 161 -7.85 -1.18 10.36
C THR A 161 -8.64 -1.81 9.22
N LEU A 162 -8.07 -1.80 8.02
CA LEU A 162 -8.67 -2.40 6.83
C LEU A 162 -8.52 -3.93 6.85
N ASN A 163 -9.51 -4.64 6.33
CA ASN A 163 -9.40 -6.09 6.12
C ASN A 163 -8.31 -6.39 5.07
N PRO A 164 -7.21 -7.07 5.44
CA PRO A 164 -6.08 -7.30 4.52
C PRO A 164 -6.46 -8.19 3.34
N LYS A 165 -7.45 -9.08 3.48
CA LYS A 165 -7.92 -9.93 2.37
C LYS A 165 -8.61 -9.13 1.26
N GLU A 166 -9.23 -8.00 1.65
CA GLU A 166 -9.99 -7.14 0.75
C GLU A 166 -9.11 -6.03 0.19
N TRP A 167 -8.37 -5.33 1.05
CA TRP A 167 -7.73 -4.05 0.71
C TRP A 167 -6.21 -4.12 0.51
N ASN A 168 -5.55 -5.23 0.83
CA ASN A 168 -4.10 -5.34 0.69
C ASN A 168 -3.65 -6.81 0.68
N LEU A 169 -4.23 -7.62 -0.20
CA LEU A 169 -3.94 -9.06 -0.23
C LEU A 169 -2.50 -9.25 -0.74
N ARG A 170 -1.61 -9.71 0.14
CA ARG A 170 -0.19 -9.89 -0.22
C ARG A 170 0.04 -11.17 -1.03
N SER A 171 1.08 -11.13 -1.87
CA SER A 171 1.53 -12.24 -2.73
C SER A 171 1.57 -13.61 -2.05
N PHE A 172 2.16 -13.72 -0.87
CA PHE A 172 2.29 -14.98 -0.13
C PHE A 172 0.98 -15.46 0.55
N ALA A 173 -0.05 -14.64 0.60
CA ALA A 173 -1.39 -15.04 1.03
C ALA A 173 -2.28 -15.50 -0.14
N LEU A 174 -1.84 -15.28 -1.38
CA LEU A 174 -2.64 -15.46 -2.59
C LEU A 174 -3.15 -16.89 -2.76
N ARG A 175 -2.29 -17.90 -2.59
CA ARG A 175 -2.68 -19.31 -2.71
C ARG A 175 -3.80 -19.68 -1.73
N LYS A 176 -3.70 -19.21 -0.48
CA LYS A 176 -4.74 -19.45 0.54
C LYS A 176 -6.03 -18.72 0.18
N ALA A 177 -5.93 -17.47 -0.27
CA ALA A 177 -7.08 -16.66 -0.66
C ALA A 177 -7.84 -17.24 -1.86
N ILE A 178 -7.15 -17.93 -2.77
CA ILE A 178 -7.81 -18.67 -3.84
C ILE A 178 -8.51 -19.91 -3.29
N ALA A 179 -7.83 -20.68 -2.42
CA ALA A 179 -8.35 -21.92 -1.87
C ALA A 179 -9.58 -21.71 -0.97
N ASP A 180 -9.61 -20.63 -0.18
CA ASP A 180 -10.74 -20.29 0.71
C ASP A 180 -11.77 -19.35 0.06
N GLY A 181 -11.56 -18.97 -1.21
CA GLY A 181 -12.48 -18.11 -1.97
C GLY A 181 -12.35 -16.60 -1.67
N ALA A 182 -11.50 -16.17 -0.72
CA ALA A 182 -11.34 -14.77 -0.37
C ALA A 182 -10.89 -13.87 -1.54
N ILE A 183 -10.20 -14.44 -2.55
CA ILE A 183 -9.81 -13.70 -3.78
C ILE A 183 -11.00 -13.09 -4.50
N ALA A 184 -12.20 -13.69 -4.36
CA ALA A 184 -13.42 -13.17 -4.97
C ALA A 184 -13.83 -11.83 -4.37
N GLU A 185 -13.42 -11.50 -3.14
CA GLU A 185 -13.71 -10.24 -2.46
C GLU A 185 -12.54 -9.27 -2.44
N THR A 186 -11.36 -9.68 -2.92
CA THR A 186 -10.20 -8.82 -2.99
C THR A 186 -10.43 -7.64 -3.93
N ARG A 187 -10.23 -6.42 -3.43
CA ARG A 187 -10.22 -5.18 -4.19
C ARG A 187 -8.82 -4.79 -4.63
N ILE A 188 -7.82 -4.99 -3.76
CA ILE A 188 -6.42 -4.67 -4.06
C ILE A 188 -5.56 -5.89 -3.76
N LEU A 189 -4.92 -6.40 -4.81
CA LEU A 189 -3.92 -7.45 -4.76
C LEU A 189 -2.53 -6.82 -4.82
N HIS A 190 -1.73 -7.01 -3.78
CA HIS A 190 -0.39 -6.46 -3.65
C HIS A 190 0.64 -7.57 -3.93
N THR A 191 1.11 -7.64 -5.18
CA THR A 191 2.01 -8.68 -5.65
C THR A 191 2.76 -8.26 -6.90
N ARG A 192 4.00 -8.71 -7.01
CA ARG A 192 4.75 -8.70 -8.27
C ARG A 192 4.54 -10.03 -9.02
N PRO A 193 4.65 -10.05 -10.36
CA PRO A 193 4.55 -11.29 -11.13
C PRO A 193 5.55 -12.37 -10.69
N TYR A 194 6.78 -11.99 -10.36
CA TYR A 194 7.77 -12.96 -9.90
C TYR A 194 7.44 -13.50 -8.50
N GLU A 195 6.83 -12.70 -7.62
CA GLU A 195 6.45 -13.13 -6.27
C GLU A 195 5.32 -14.14 -6.30
N SER A 196 4.29 -13.91 -7.14
CA SER A 196 3.18 -14.85 -7.26
C SER A 196 3.66 -16.21 -7.77
N ARG A 197 4.60 -16.21 -8.72
CA ARG A 197 5.24 -17.43 -9.24
C ARG A 197 6.10 -18.10 -8.17
N ALA A 198 7.00 -17.34 -7.53
CA ALA A 198 7.94 -17.87 -6.56
C ALA A 198 7.27 -18.41 -5.30
N TYR A 199 6.29 -17.69 -4.74
CA TYR A 199 5.70 -18.01 -3.44
C TYR A 199 4.46 -18.88 -3.55
N CYS A 200 3.71 -18.77 -4.64
CA CYS A 200 2.41 -19.44 -4.77
C CYS A 200 2.30 -20.35 -5.99
N GLN A 201 3.30 -20.39 -6.87
CA GLN A 201 3.24 -21.11 -8.15
C GLN A 201 2.04 -20.66 -9.01
N ILE A 202 1.75 -19.36 -8.97
CA ILE A 202 0.65 -18.75 -9.70
C ILE A 202 1.20 -17.79 -10.77
N GLU A 203 0.79 -18.02 -12.02
CA GLU A 203 0.97 -17.06 -13.10
C GLU A 203 -0.02 -15.90 -12.94
N LEU A 204 0.48 -14.75 -12.50
CA LEU A 204 -0.34 -13.60 -12.14
C LEU A 204 -1.25 -13.15 -13.28
N PHE A 205 -0.71 -13.00 -14.50
CA PHE A 205 -1.49 -12.55 -15.65
C PHE A 205 -2.60 -13.53 -16.03
N SER A 206 -2.33 -14.84 -15.95
CA SER A 206 -3.37 -15.85 -16.17
C SER A 206 -4.47 -15.77 -15.11
N LEU A 207 -4.12 -15.50 -13.84
CA LEU A 207 -5.10 -15.28 -12.78
C LEU A 207 -5.96 -14.02 -13.05
N LEU A 208 -5.32 -12.90 -13.40
CA LEU A 208 -6.02 -11.64 -13.67
C LEU A 208 -6.97 -11.78 -14.87
N ASN A 209 -6.54 -12.45 -15.94
CA ASN A 209 -7.37 -12.62 -17.14
C ASN A 209 -8.55 -13.56 -16.91
N SER A 210 -8.35 -14.65 -16.16
CA SER A 210 -9.40 -15.65 -15.90
C SER A 210 -10.48 -15.20 -14.91
N ARG A 211 -10.14 -14.32 -13.97
CA ARG A 211 -11.08 -13.85 -12.92
C ARG A 211 -11.73 -12.52 -13.22
N LEU A 212 -11.09 -11.66 -14.01
CA LEU A 212 -11.52 -10.28 -14.21
C LEU A 212 -11.79 -9.94 -15.68
N GLY A 213 -11.59 -10.88 -16.60
CA GLY A 213 -11.84 -10.64 -18.03
C GLY A 213 -10.90 -9.60 -18.64
N PHE A 214 -9.79 -9.26 -17.98
CA PHE A 214 -8.75 -8.44 -18.61
C PHE A 214 -8.15 -9.24 -19.78
N THR A 215 -8.14 -8.63 -20.96
CA THR A 215 -7.33 -9.12 -22.09
C THR A 215 -6.07 -8.27 -22.08
N VAL A 216 -4.91 -8.92 -21.91
CA VAL A 216 -3.58 -8.27 -21.99
C VAL A 216 -3.23 -8.06 -23.45
#